data_AF-A0A1B6QP67-F1
#
_entry.id   AF-A0A1B6QP67-F1
#
_cell.length_a   1.000
_cell.length_b   1.000
_cell.length_c   1.000
_cell.angle_alpha   90.00
_cell.angle_beta   90.00
_cell.angle_gamma   90.00
#
_symmetry.space_group_name_H-M   'P 1'
#
loop_
_entity.id
_entity.type
_entity.pdbx_description
1 polymer ?
#
loop_
_entity_poly.entity_id
_entity_poly.type
_entity_poly.pdbx_seq_one_letter_code
_entity_poly.pdbx_strand_id
1 'polypeptide(L)'
;MRNARDDTMKMGIVDNYLCAICDDGGFLIRCDGECGRLFHPNSSHGQHSSCRGLELKDDQLKSKSFNFICKNCEYKKHQCFVCGELGSSEMPPGSPEEVLKCQKKYCGRFYHPKCLSKYDPTKNRQDFECPLHECHSCKNKGETVITSEQTEKKKETYLVQCRRCPVAYHRKCLPRDISNVADGEVARTFKIGMPKGPRRAPSKKRGPRRWFFYCRKHEMVGELNSATRDHLKIPESPVVFMSDLNEKLPEETEAPEPNASTSTAPMESSASRPSLPCQQPEGYGGWLDD
;
A
#
# COMPACT_ATOMS: atom_id res chain seq x y z
N MET A 1 19.88 -2.61 -30.62
CA MET A 1 18.98 -1.46 -30.42
C MET A 1 18.58 -1.42 -28.94
N ARG A 2 19.04 -0.42 -28.19
CA ARG A 2 18.79 -0.30 -26.75
C ARG A 2 17.44 0.39 -26.55
N ASN A 3 16.49 -0.29 -25.90
CA ASN A 3 15.23 0.33 -25.48
C ASN A 3 15.54 1.40 -24.43
N ALA A 4 15.48 2.67 -24.86
CA ALA A 4 15.40 3.80 -23.96
C ALA A 4 14.14 3.62 -23.11
N ARG A 5 14.32 3.53 -21.79
CA ARG A 5 13.17 3.62 -20.86
C ARG A 5 12.59 5.02 -21.05
N ASP A 6 11.40 5.04 -21.62
CA ASP A 6 10.57 6.23 -21.78
C ASP A 6 10.20 6.77 -20.39
N ASP A 7 11.04 7.66 -19.86
CA ASP A 7 10.85 8.40 -18.61
C ASP A 7 9.87 9.58 -18.79
N THR A 8 8.83 9.40 -19.60
CA THR A 8 7.69 10.33 -19.58
C THR A 8 6.94 10.15 -18.25
N MET A 9 7.21 11.07 -17.31
CA MET A 9 6.52 11.18 -16.04
C MET A 9 4.99 11.28 -16.24
N LYS A 10 4.30 10.14 -16.13
CA LYS A 10 2.84 10.07 -16.25
C LYS A 10 2.17 10.79 -15.08
N MET A 11 1.29 11.74 -15.40
CA MET A 11 0.40 12.43 -14.47
C MET A 11 -0.51 11.40 -13.80
N GLY A 12 -0.60 11.43 -12.45
CA GLY A 12 -1.38 10.46 -11.66
C GLY A 12 -0.61 9.76 -10.53
N ILE A 13 0.70 9.97 -10.44
CA ILE A 13 1.58 9.32 -9.46
C ILE A 13 1.39 9.91 -8.05
N VAL A 14 0.89 9.09 -7.13
CA VAL A 14 0.84 9.34 -5.68
C VAL A 14 2.19 8.93 -5.10
N ASP A 15 2.87 9.87 -4.42
CA ASP A 15 3.95 9.57 -3.47
C ASP A 15 5.23 8.85 -3.92
N ASN A 16 5.60 8.79 -5.21
CA ASN A 16 6.85 8.16 -5.68
C ASN A 16 8.16 8.94 -5.35
N TYR A 17 8.21 9.71 -4.27
CA TYR A 17 9.39 10.51 -3.94
C TYR A 17 9.56 10.80 -2.46
N LEU A 18 8.70 10.24 -1.58
CA LEU A 18 8.77 10.44 -0.14
C LEU A 18 8.84 9.10 0.59
N CYS A 19 9.67 9.04 1.62
CA CYS A 19 9.73 7.95 2.56
C CYS A 19 8.37 7.78 3.26
N ALA A 20 7.87 6.54 3.35
CA ALA A 20 6.62 6.20 3.99
C ALA A 20 6.67 6.32 5.53
N ILE A 21 7.86 6.52 6.12
CA ILE A 21 8.04 6.68 7.57
C ILE A 21 8.06 8.16 7.96
N CYS A 22 8.88 8.97 7.28
CA CYS A 22 9.14 10.35 7.69
C CYS A 22 8.59 11.43 6.74
N ASP A 23 8.00 11.04 5.61
CA ASP A 23 7.57 11.93 4.52
C ASP A 23 8.67 12.86 3.97
N ASP A 24 9.93 12.46 4.11
CA ASP A 24 11.06 13.16 3.49
C ASP A 24 11.58 12.39 2.28
N GLY A 25 12.21 13.11 1.36
CA GLY A 25 12.87 12.57 0.17
C GLY A 25 14.31 12.10 0.45
N GLY A 26 15.09 12.02 -0.62
CA GLY A 26 16.49 11.59 -0.59
C GLY A 26 16.71 10.27 -1.33
N PHE A 27 17.68 9.48 -0.86
CA PHE A 27 17.90 8.13 -1.39
C PHE A 27 16.87 7.17 -0.80
N LEU A 28 15.96 6.68 -1.65
CA LEU A 28 14.85 5.84 -1.26
C LEU A 28 14.86 4.53 -2.04
N ILE A 29 14.52 3.44 -1.37
CA ILE A 29 14.23 2.14 -1.97
C ILE A 29 12.74 1.89 -2.04
N ARG A 30 12.28 1.31 -3.14
CA ARG A 30 10.88 0.98 -3.39
C ARG A 30 10.59 -0.47 -2.97
N CYS A 31 9.47 -0.69 -2.31
CA CYS A 31 8.92 -2.02 -2.11
C CYS A 31 8.37 -2.55 -3.46
N ASP A 32 8.84 -3.73 -3.87
CA ASP A 32 8.41 -4.40 -5.10
C ASP A 32 7.06 -5.11 -4.94
N GLY A 33 6.54 -5.15 -3.72
CA GLY A 33 5.19 -5.62 -3.41
C GLY A 33 4.10 -4.62 -3.84
N GLU A 34 2.85 -4.99 -3.56
CA GLU A 34 1.68 -4.27 -4.05
C GLU A 34 1.54 -2.84 -3.51
N CYS A 35 2.12 -2.54 -2.33
CA CYS A 35 2.05 -1.21 -1.75
C CYS A 35 2.92 -0.18 -2.49
N GLY A 36 3.99 -0.61 -3.16
CA GLY A 36 4.90 0.29 -3.90
C GLY A 36 5.54 1.41 -3.07
N ARG A 37 5.48 1.33 -1.72
CA ARG A 37 5.96 2.37 -0.81
C ARG A 37 7.48 2.54 -0.92
N LEU A 38 7.95 3.74 -0.64
CA LEU A 38 9.35 4.11 -0.62
C LEU A 38 9.87 4.25 0.82
N PHE A 39 11.13 3.93 1.06
CA PHE A 39 11.74 3.97 2.37
C PHE A 39 13.19 4.42 2.30
N HIS A 40 13.69 5.08 3.34
CA HIS A 40 15.14 5.19 3.55
C HIS A 40 15.69 3.79 3.85
N PRO A 41 16.73 3.31 3.15
CA PRO A 41 17.26 1.96 3.40
C PRO A 41 17.76 1.77 4.83
N ASN A 42 18.43 2.76 5.39
CA ASN A 42 19.01 2.74 6.72
C ASN A 42 19.18 4.18 7.25
N SER A 43 19.73 4.31 8.45
CA SER A 43 19.78 5.58 9.17
C SER A 43 20.72 6.61 8.53
N SER A 44 21.76 6.18 7.79
CA SER A 44 22.65 7.12 7.09
C SER A 44 21.92 7.85 5.96
N HIS A 45 20.98 7.17 5.28
CA HIS A 45 20.18 7.75 4.21
C HIS A 45 18.98 8.56 4.72
N GLY A 46 18.57 8.37 5.98
CA GLY A 46 17.50 9.12 6.64
C GLY A 46 17.99 10.16 7.64
N GLN A 47 19.30 10.42 7.72
CA GLN A 47 19.92 11.24 8.76
C GLN A 47 19.36 12.66 8.78
N HIS A 48 19.15 13.27 7.62
CA HIS A 48 18.64 14.65 7.51
C HIS A 48 17.24 14.83 8.10
N SER A 49 16.47 13.74 8.17
CA SER A 49 15.14 13.73 8.75
C SER A 49 15.08 12.99 10.07
N SER A 50 16.19 12.51 10.64
CA SER A 50 16.20 11.61 11.82
C SER A 50 15.35 10.35 11.59
N CYS A 51 15.33 9.83 10.37
CA CYS A 51 14.64 8.60 10.01
C CYS A 51 15.59 7.40 10.13
N ARG A 52 15.22 6.40 10.95
CA ARG A 52 16.03 5.18 11.13
C ARG A 52 16.10 4.32 9.86
N GLY A 53 15.10 4.45 8.97
CA GLY A 53 14.99 3.66 7.75
C GLY A 53 14.59 2.20 8.03
N LEU A 54 14.97 1.31 7.12
CA LEU A 54 14.70 -0.14 7.20
C LEU A 54 15.85 -0.96 7.79
N GLU A 55 16.93 -0.32 8.22
CA GLU A 55 18.15 -0.98 8.73
C GLU A 55 18.80 -1.96 7.75
N LEU A 56 18.59 -1.75 6.45
CA LEU A 56 19.25 -2.54 5.42
C LEU A 56 20.75 -2.26 5.41
N LYS A 57 21.54 -3.32 5.32
CA LYS A 57 22.98 -3.23 5.18
C LYS A 57 23.35 -2.76 3.76
N ASP A 58 24.44 -2.02 3.64
CA ASP A 58 24.87 -1.44 2.35
C ASP A 58 25.30 -2.50 1.31
N ASP A 59 25.72 -3.68 1.75
CA ASP A 59 26.02 -4.83 0.88
C ASP A 59 24.77 -5.35 0.15
N GLN A 60 23.63 -5.43 0.84
CA GLN A 60 22.34 -5.79 0.24
C GLN A 60 21.94 -4.79 -0.85
N LEU A 61 22.16 -3.49 -0.62
CA LEU A 61 21.84 -2.43 -1.59
C LEU A 61 22.73 -2.46 -2.84
N LYS A 62 23.94 -3.01 -2.74
CA LYS A 62 24.87 -3.14 -3.87
C LYS A 62 24.55 -4.35 -4.76
N SER A 63 23.73 -5.29 -4.30
CA SER A 63 23.34 -6.46 -5.08
C SER A 63 22.42 -6.04 -6.23
N LYS A 64 22.83 -6.37 -7.47
CA LYS A 64 22.04 -6.06 -8.69
C LYS A 64 20.68 -6.75 -8.74
N SER A 65 20.50 -7.82 -7.95
CA SER A 65 19.26 -8.61 -7.88
C SER A 65 18.49 -8.37 -6.58
N PHE A 66 18.77 -7.27 -5.87
CA PHE A 66 18.07 -6.96 -4.62
C PHE A 66 16.64 -6.48 -4.91
N ASN A 67 15.68 -7.39 -4.71
CA ASN A 67 14.27 -7.07 -4.67
C ASN A 67 13.86 -6.87 -3.21
N PHE A 68 13.30 -5.71 -2.89
CA PHE A 68 12.90 -5.39 -1.52
C PHE A 68 11.38 -5.53 -1.37
N ILE A 69 10.95 -6.37 -0.43
CA ILE A 69 9.54 -6.50 -0.04
C ILE A 69 9.40 -6.05 1.43
N CYS A 70 8.51 -5.11 1.71
CA CYS A 70 8.25 -4.68 3.09
C CYS A 70 7.37 -5.69 3.83
N LYS A 71 7.46 -5.72 5.16
CA LYS A 71 6.68 -6.63 6.03
C LYS A 71 5.17 -6.60 5.79
N ASN A 72 4.58 -5.45 5.45
CA ASN A 72 3.16 -5.38 5.08
C ASN A 72 2.84 -6.23 3.83
N CYS A 73 3.70 -6.17 2.82
CA CYS A 73 3.53 -6.94 1.58
C CYS A 73 3.92 -8.40 1.76
N GLU A 74 4.95 -8.68 2.56
CA GLU A 74 5.39 -10.03 2.91
C GLU A 74 4.27 -10.81 3.62
N TYR A 75 3.65 -10.22 4.64
CA TYR A 75 2.55 -10.85 5.39
C TYR A 75 1.16 -10.57 4.82
N LYS A 76 1.05 -9.94 3.64
CA LYS A 76 -0.22 -9.54 3.03
C LYS A 76 -1.19 -8.81 3.97
N LYS A 77 -0.64 -8.02 4.91
CA LYS A 77 -1.39 -7.21 5.89
C LYS A 77 -1.12 -5.74 5.62
N HIS A 78 -2.10 -5.07 5.01
CA HIS A 78 -1.97 -3.69 4.58
C HIS A 78 -2.81 -2.75 5.44
N GLN A 79 -2.24 -1.56 5.66
CA GLN A 79 -2.87 -0.55 6.48
C GLN A 79 -3.94 0.21 5.69
N CYS A 80 -5.15 0.27 6.25
CA CYS A 80 -6.21 1.12 5.73
C CYS A 80 -5.82 2.59 5.88
N PHE A 81 -5.87 3.34 4.77
CA PHE A 81 -5.46 4.74 4.74
C PHE A 81 -6.45 5.71 5.41
N VAL A 82 -7.63 5.24 5.82
CA VAL A 82 -8.63 6.02 6.56
C VAL A 82 -8.44 5.90 8.06
N CYS A 83 -8.46 4.66 8.59
CA CYS A 83 -8.42 4.42 10.03
C CYS A 83 -7.03 4.10 10.57
N GLY A 84 -6.06 3.77 9.70
CA GLY A 84 -4.72 3.36 10.13
C GLY A 84 -4.63 1.94 10.65
N GLU A 85 -5.72 1.16 10.70
CA GLU A 85 -5.69 -0.25 11.11
C GLU A 85 -5.24 -1.17 9.98
N LEU A 86 -4.60 -2.28 10.34
CA LEU A 86 -4.19 -3.34 9.42
C LEU A 86 -5.40 -4.21 9.06
N GLY A 87 -5.43 -4.70 7.83
CA GLY A 87 -6.30 -5.79 7.42
C GLY A 87 -5.60 -6.68 6.39
N SER A 88 -6.09 -7.91 6.27
CA SER A 88 -5.66 -8.84 5.23
C SER A 88 -6.02 -8.31 3.83
N SER A 89 -5.02 -8.31 2.95
CA SER A 89 -5.17 -8.10 1.51
C SER A 89 -5.01 -9.41 0.73
N GLU A 90 -4.97 -10.53 1.43
CA GLU A 90 -4.99 -11.84 0.80
C GLU A 90 -6.44 -12.25 0.55
N MET A 91 -6.66 -12.97 -0.54
CA MET A 91 -7.93 -13.60 -0.88
C MET A 91 -7.85 -15.10 -0.61
N PRO A 92 -7.99 -15.58 0.64
CA PRO A 92 -8.26 -16.99 0.86
C PRO A 92 -9.55 -17.39 0.15
N PRO A 93 -9.63 -18.62 -0.39
CA PRO A 93 -10.88 -19.14 -0.94
C PRO A 93 -11.99 -19.06 0.12
N GLY A 94 -13.05 -18.30 -0.17
CA GLY A 94 -14.24 -18.20 0.69
C GLY A 94 -14.23 -17.12 1.76
N SER A 95 -13.20 -16.28 1.88
CA SER A 95 -13.20 -15.12 2.80
C SER A 95 -13.05 -13.79 2.05
N PRO A 96 -13.80 -12.73 2.41
CA PRO A 96 -13.64 -11.42 1.79
C PRO A 96 -12.34 -10.74 2.24
N GLU A 97 -11.67 -10.01 1.33
CA GLU A 97 -10.56 -9.12 1.73
C GLU A 97 -11.02 -8.16 2.82
N GLU A 98 -10.19 -7.97 3.84
CA GLU A 98 -10.45 -6.96 4.86
C GLU A 98 -10.12 -5.57 4.31
N VAL A 99 -9.07 -5.46 3.49
CA VAL A 99 -8.69 -4.21 2.82
C VAL A 99 -8.58 -4.37 1.31
N LEU A 100 -9.19 -3.42 0.58
CA LEU A 100 -9.15 -3.36 -0.87
C LEU A 100 -8.06 -2.39 -1.33
N LYS A 101 -7.37 -2.72 -2.43
CA LYS A 101 -6.36 -1.86 -3.05
C LYS A 101 -6.98 -0.91 -4.08
N CYS A 102 -6.60 0.36 -4.03
CA CYS A 102 -7.01 1.34 -5.04
C CYS A 102 -6.47 0.96 -6.44
N GLN A 103 -7.34 0.95 -7.45
CA GLN A 103 -6.98 0.54 -8.82
C GLN A 103 -6.20 1.59 -9.60
N LYS A 104 -6.18 2.85 -9.14
CA LYS A 104 -5.35 3.86 -9.79
C LYS A 104 -3.89 3.42 -9.85
N LYS A 105 -3.34 3.39 -11.06
CA LYS A 105 -1.96 3.04 -11.31
C LYS A 105 -1.01 3.85 -10.40
N TYR A 106 -0.13 3.13 -9.70
CA TYR A 106 0.85 3.71 -8.76
C TYR A 106 0.26 4.40 -7.52
N CYS A 107 -1.01 4.18 -7.15
CA CYS A 107 -1.56 4.72 -5.90
C CYS A 107 -1.06 3.95 -4.66
N GLY A 108 -1.16 2.62 -4.68
CA GLY A 108 -0.63 1.76 -3.60
C GLY A 108 -1.32 1.93 -2.24
N ARG A 109 -2.50 2.57 -2.20
CA ARG A 109 -3.30 2.76 -0.98
C ARG A 109 -4.35 1.67 -0.82
N PHE A 110 -4.56 1.26 0.42
CA PHE A 110 -5.49 0.22 0.82
C PHE A 110 -6.59 0.78 1.73
N TYR A 111 -7.79 0.20 1.68
CA TYR A 111 -8.97 0.71 2.38
C TYR A 111 -9.85 -0.42 2.89
N HIS A 112 -10.27 -0.37 4.15
CA HIS A 112 -11.40 -1.18 4.60
C HIS A 112 -12.65 -0.74 3.83
N PRO A 113 -13.48 -1.67 3.32
CA PRO A 113 -14.73 -1.33 2.62
C PRO A 113 -15.65 -0.42 3.46
N LYS A 114 -15.79 -0.72 4.77
CA LYS A 114 -16.57 0.09 5.72
C LYS A 114 -16.00 1.50 5.94
N CYS A 115 -14.69 1.70 5.76
CA CYS A 115 -14.07 3.01 5.86
C CYS A 115 -14.24 3.81 4.57
N LEU A 116 -14.16 3.14 3.42
CA LEU A 116 -14.31 3.77 2.11
C LEU A 116 -15.73 4.30 1.88
N SER A 117 -16.76 3.59 2.35
CA SER A 117 -18.16 4.00 2.21
C SER A 117 -18.47 5.37 2.82
N LYS A 118 -17.68 5.83 3.80
CA LYS A 118 -17.79 7.18 4.38
C LYS A 118 -17.41 8.31 3.41
N TYR A 119 -16.66 7.98 2.35
CA TYR A 119 -16.19 8.93 1.33
C TYR A 119 -16.86 8.72 -0.04
N ASP A 120 -17.29 7.49 -0.30
CA ASP A 120 -17.92 7.12 -1.56
C ASP A 120 -18.83 5.88 -1.38
N PRO A 121 -20.12 6.07 -1.01
CA PRO A 121 -21.04 4.96 -0.76
C PRO A 121 -21.39 4.14 -2.01
N THR A 122 -21.20 4.70 -3.20
CA THR A 122 -21.65 4.12 -4.48
C THR A 122 -20.58 3.29 -5.18
N LYS A 123 -19.33 3.29 -4.70
CA LYS A 123 -18.23 2.58 -5.36
C LYS A 123 -18.25 1.07 -5.05
N ASN A 124 -18.49 0.28 -6.09
CA ASN A 124 -18.33 -1.17 -6.08
C ASN A 124 -16.86 -1.56 -5.84
N ARG A 125 -16.66 -2.68 -5.14
CA ARG A 125 -15.35 -3.09 -4.58
C ARG A 125 -14.27 -3.42 -5.61
N GLN A 126 -14.61 -3.80 -6.85
CA GLN A 126 -13.63 -4.35 -7.80
C GLN A 126 -12.87 -3.27 -8.60
N ASP A 127 -13.47 -2.11 -8.88
CA ASP A 127 -12.88 -1.07 -9.75
C ASP A 127 -12.72 0.31 -9.07
N PHE A 128 -12.63 0.35 -7.74
CA PHE A 128 -12.64 1.64 -7.05
C PHE A 128 -11.32 2.43 -7.25
N GLU A 129 -11.46 3.70 -7.63
CA GLU A 129 -10.41 4.72 -7.47
C GLU A 129 -10.66 5.50 -6.16
N CYS A 130 -9.63 5.61 -5.33
CA CYS A 130 -9.78 6.23 -4.01
C CYS A 130 -9.91 7.76 -4.07
N PRO A 131 -10.45 8.42 -3.01
CA PRO A 131 -10.70 9.86 -2.99
C PRO A 131 -9.46 10.76 -3.14
N LEU A 132 -8.24 10.21 -3.10
CA LEU A 132 -7.01 10.97 -3.36
C LEU A 132 -6.86 11.43 -4.82
N HIS A 133 -7.65 10.88 -5.73
CA HIS A 133 -7.59 11.18 -7.17
C HIS A 133 -8.62 12.22 -7.62
N GLU A 134 -9.38 12.78 -6.69
CA GLU A 134 -10.41 13.79 -6.95
C GLU A 134 -10.27 14.94 -5.95
N CYS A 135 -10.63 16.16 -6.37
CA CYS A 135 -10.63 17.31 -5.47
C CYS A 135 -11.86 17.25 -4.54
N HIS A 136 -11.64 17.16 -3.24
CA HIS A 136 -12.70 17.11 -2.22
C HIS A 136 -13.64 18.31 -2.30
N SER A 137 -13.10 19.52 -2.50
CA SER A 137 -13.94 20.72 -2.62
C SER A 137 -14.80 20.75 -3.89
N CYS A 138 -14.32 20.23 -5.02
CA CYS A 138 -15.08 20.25 -6.27
C CYS A 138 -16.15 19.16 -6.25
N LYS A 139 -15.81 17.96 -5.74
CA LYS A 139 -16.74 16.85 -5.55
C LYS A 139 -17.96 17.28 -4.73
N ASN A 140 -17.75 17.99 -3.62
CA ASN A 140 -18.84 18.44 -2.76
C ASN A 140 -19.71 19.55 -3.38
N LYS A 141 -19.20 20.28 -4.39
CA LYS A 141 -19.95 21.35 -5.07
C LYS A 141 -20.76 20.85 -6.27
N GLY A 142 -20.68 19.56 -6.60
CA GLY A 142 -21.29 19.03 -7.83
C GLY A 142 -20.68 19.60 -9.11
N GLU A 143 -19.53 20.29 -9.03
CA GLU A 143 -18.80 20.74 -10.19
C GLU A 143 -18.30 19.51 -10.95
N THR A 144 -18.62 19.42 -12.25
CA THR A 144 -18.13 18.35 -13.11
C THR A 144 -16.61 18.25 -12.96
N VAL A 145 -16.15 17.02 -12.74
CA VAL A 145 -14.73 16.67 -12.74
C VAL A 145 -14.13 17.33 -13.97
N ILE A 146 -13.22 18.30 -13.78
CA ILE A 146 -12.41 18.83 -14.87
C ILE A 146 -11.49 17.66 -15.26
N THR A 147 -12.04 16.72 -16.02
CA THR A 147 -11.28 15.71 -16.72
C THR A 147 -10.39 16.45 -17.69
N SER A 148 -9.18 15.92 -17.85
CA SER A 148 -8.03 16.52 -18.53
C SER A 148 -8.22 16.91 -20.01
N GLU A 149 -9.44 16.91 -20.53
CA GLU A 149 -9.74 17.10 -21.95
C GLU A 149 -10.38 18.44 -22.29
N GLN A 150 -10.78 19.24 -21.30
CA GLN A 150 -11.33 20.58 -21.55
C GLN A 150 -10.59 21.63 -20.73
N THR A 151 -9.48 22.12 -21.30
CA THR A 151 -9.00 23.51 -21.26
C THR A 151 -7.48 23.53 -21.44
N GLU A 152 -6.99 24.43 -22.28
CA GLU A 152 -5.57 24.74 -22.44
C GLU A 152 -4.90 25.30 -21.16
N LYS A 153 -5.59 25.30 -20.01
CA LYS A 153 -5.07 25.67 -18.69
C LYS A 153 -4.50 24.46 -17.95
N LYS A 154 -3.47 23.86 -18.53
CA LYS A 154 -2.67 22.71 -18.05
C LYS A 154 -2.06 22.83 -16.61
N LYS A 155 -2.27 23.95 -15.91
CA LYS A 155 -1.72 24.24 -14.57
C LYS A 155 -2.70 24.02 -13.42
N GLU A 156 -3.99 23.81 -13.69
CA GLU A 156 -5.03 23.73 -12.66
C GLU A 156 -5.40 22.30 -12.24
N THR A 157 -4.81 21.27 -12.85
CA THR A 157 -5.16 19.85 -12.67
C THR A 157 -4.35 19.11 -11.60
N TYR A 158 -3.36 19.76 -10.98
CA TYR A 158 -2.55 19.09 -9.95
C TYR A 158 -3.27 19.09 -8.61
N LEU A 159 -3.55 17.87 -8.12
CA LEU A 159 -4.03 17.65 -6.77
C LEU A 159 -2.86 17.72 -5.79
N VAL A 160 -3.09 18.41 -4.68
CA VAL A 160 -2.27 18.39 -3.47
C VAL A 160 -2.97 17.45 -2.49
N GLN A 161 -2.25 16.44 -2.03
CA GLN A 161 -2.81 15.34 -1.24
C GLN A 161 -2.41 15.48 0.22
N CYS A 162 -3.32 15.11 1.12
CA CYS A 162 -2.99 14.93 2.52
C CYS A 162 -2.19 13.63 2.70
N ARG A 163 -1.10 13.69 3.46
CA ARG A 163 -0.24 12.51 3.70
C ARG A 163 -0.77 11.52 4.74
N ARG A 164 -1.89 11.83 5.37
CA ARG A 164 -2.42 11.08 6.53
C ARG A 164 -3.89 10.68 6.40
N CYS A 165 -4.62 11.18 5.41
CA CYS A 165 -6.01 10.80 5.15
C CYS A 165 -6.37 10.96 3.67
N PRO A 166 -7.44 10.32 3.18
CA PRO A 166 -7.82 10.37 1.76
C PRO A 166 -8.54 11.67 1.41
N VAL A 167 -7.85 12.79 1.58
CA VAL A 167 -8.32 14.12 1.18
C VAL A 167 -7.31 14.74 0.23
N ALA A 168 -7.79 15.19 -0.91
CA ALA A 168 -7.00 15.90 -1.90
C ALA A 168 -7.75 17.16 -2.37
N TYR A 169 -7.00 18.18 -2.76
CA TYR A 169 -7.54 19.42 -3.30
C TYR A 169 -6.77 19.84 -4.53
N HIS A 170 -7.41 20.49 -5.49
CA HIS A 170 -6.66 21.36 -6.38
C HIS A 170 -5.92 22.41 -5.55
N ARG A 171 -4.75 22.87 -6.03
CA ARG A 171 -3.99 23.92 -5.33
C ARG A 171 -4.84 25.16 -4.98
N LYS A 172 -5.73 25.57 -5.88
CA LYS A 172 -6.64 26.72 -5.68
C LYS A 172 -7.79 26.43 -4.70
N CYS A 173 -8.11 25.15 -4.50
CA CYS A 173 -9.17 24.69 -3.62
C CYS A 173 -8.64 24.33 -2.21
N LEU A 174 -7.33 24.39 -1.98
CA LEU A 174 -6.74 24.11 -0.68
C LEU A 174 -7.22 25.17 0.33
N PRO A 175 -7.74 24.77 1.51
CA PRO A 175 -8.20 25.72 2.53
C PRO A 175 -7.13 26.75 2.91
N ARG A 176 -7.54 28.02 3.05
CA ARG A 176 -6.61 29.15 3.29
C ARG A 176 -5.88 29.04 4.62
N ASP A 177 -6.55 28.51 5.63
CA ASP A 177 -6.00 28.24 6.96
C ASP A 177 -4.95 27.12 6.96
N ILE A 178 -4.94 26.25 5.93
CA ILE A 178 -3.89 25.25 5.73
C ILE A 178 -2.75 25.86 4.89
N SER A 179 -3.08 26.68 3.88
CA SER A 179 -2.07 27.29 3.01
C SER A 179 -1.27 28.41 3.68
N ASN A 180 -1.91 29.13 4.60
CA ASN A 180 -1.35 30.27 5.32
C ASN A 180 -1.34 29.91 6.81
N VAL A 181 -0.20 29.41 7.26
CA VAL A 181 0.04 29.08 8.66
C VAL A 181 0.56 30.35 9.37
N ALA A 182 0.10 30.61 10.59
CA ALA A 182 0.50 31.79 11.35
C ALA A 182 2.00 31.77 11.68
N ASP A 183 2.59 32.94 11.92
CA ASP A 183 4.01 33.02 12.30
C ASP A 183 4.25 32.25 13.61
N GLY A 184 5.25 31.37 13.59
CA GLY A 184 5.59 30.49 14.72
C GLY A 184 4.87 29.13 14.74
N GLU A 185 3.85 28.90 13.90
CA GLU A 185 3.24 27.58 13.73
C GLU A 185 4.01 26.71 12.71
N VAL A 186 4.00 25.39 12.92
CA VAL A 186 4.60 24.42 12.00
C VAL A 186 3.88 24.43 10.65
N ALA A 187 4.65 24.57 9.57
CA ALA A 187 4.10 24.58 8.22
C ALA A 187 3.31 23.29 7.93
N ARG A 188 2.12 23.44 7.33
CA ARG A 188 1.26 22.31 6.95
C ARG A 188 1.33 21.99 5.46
N THR A 189 1.98 22.82 4.67
CA THR A 189 2.15 22.62 3.22
C THR A 189 3.61 22.56 2.84
N PHE A 190 3.96 21.56 2.04
CA PHE A 190 5.35 21.26 1.72
C PHE A 190 5.53 21.19 0.21
N LYS A 191 6.62 21.80 -0.24
CA LYS A 191 7.04 21.77 -1.64
C LYS A 191 8.09 20.68 -1.78
N ILE A 192 7.86 19.72 -2.67
CA ILE A 192 8.90 18.75 -3.01
C ILE A 192 9.85 19.40 -4.01
N GLY A 193 11.07 19.71 -3.55
CA GLY A 193 12.16 20.12 -4.42
C GLY A 193 12.76 18.89 -5.09
N MET A 194 12.84 18.86 -6.42
CA MET A 194 13.82 17.97 -7.05
C MET A 194 15.22 18.50 -6.77
N PRO A 195 16.23 17.63 -6.57
CA PRO A 195 17.60 18.07 -6.49
C PRO A 195 17.94 18.91 -7.72
N LYS A 196 18.65 20.03 -7.52
CA LYS A 196 19.20 20.81 -8.64
C LYS A 196 20.08 19.84 -9.43
N GLY A 197 19.72 19.56 -10.68
CA GLY A 197 20.63 18.86 -11.58
C GLY A 197 22.00 19.54 -11.60
N PRO A 198 23.08 18.83 -12.00
CA PRO A 198 24.42 19.39 -12.04
C PRO A 198 24.40 20.75 -12.74
N ARG A 199 25.11 21.74 -12.17
CA ARG A 199 25.07 23.18 -12.51
C ARG A 199 25.38 23.54 -13.98
N ARG A 200 25.54 22.56 -14.88
CA ARG A 200 26.02 22.70 -16.26
C ARG A 200 25.07 22.16 -17.34
N ALA A 201 23.81 21.88 -17.03
CA ALA A 201 22.80 21.60 -18.05
C ALA A 201 22.02 22.89 -18.42
N PRO A 202 22.06 23.38 -19.67
CA PRO A 202 21.43 24.64 -20.07
C PRO A 202 19.90 24.59 -20.18
N SER A 203 19.26 23.44 -19.93
CA SER A 203 17.79 23.31 -19.99
C SER A 203 17.14 23.58 -18.64
N LYS A 204 16.70 24.83 -18.44
CA LYS A 204 15.93 25.37 -17.31
C LYS A 204 14.51 24.75 -17.12
N LYS A 205 14.29 23.46 -17.37
CA LYS A 205 13.01 22.83 -16.98
C LYS A 205 13.15 22.25 -15.58
N ARG A 206 12.95 23.11 -14.56
CA ARG A 206 12.66 22.63 -13.20
C ARG A 206 11.48 21.67 -13.33
N GLY A 207 11.65 20.42 -12.88
CA GLY A 207 10.59 19.42 -12.89
C GLY A 207 9.29 19.94 -12.24
N PRO A 208 8.15 19.30 -12.50
CA PRO A 208 6.87 19.75 -11.96
C PRO A 208 6.95 19.88 -10.44
N ARG A 209 6.65 21.08 -9.91
CA ARG A 209 6.63 21.33 -8.47
C ARG A 209 5.48 20.53 -7.88
N ARG A 210 5.79 19.43 -7.21
CA ARG A 210 4.79 18.65 -6.46
C ARG A 210 4.64 19.22 -5.06
N TRP A 211 3.43 19.16 -4.53
CA TRP A 211 3.08 19.66 -3.20
C TRP A 211 2.32 18.57 -2.46
N PHE A 212 2.51 18.51 -1.14
CA PHE A 212 1.65 17.76 -0.23
C PHE A 212 1.30 18.63 0.97
N PHE A 213 0.35 18.17 1.78
CA PHE A 213 -0.03 18.86 3.00
C PHE A 213 -0.45 17.90 4.13
N TYR A 214 -0.63 18.47 5.32
CA TYR A 214 -1.28 17.82 6.46
C TYR A 214 -2.52 18.61 6.86
N CYS A 215 -3.69 17.98 6.81
CA CYS A 215 -4.93 18.63 7.21
C CYS A 215 -4.97 18.86 8.73
N ARG A 216 -5.85 19.75 9.19
CA ARG A 216 -5.99 20.12 10.61
C ARG A 216 -6.37 18.94 11.55
N LYS A 217 -6.81 17.81 11.00
CA LYS A 217 -7.09 16.58 11.76
C LYS A 217 -5.84 15.83 12.21
N HIS A 218 -4.65 16.25 11.75
CA HIS A 218 -3.39 15.63 12.11
C HIS A 218 -2.53 16.61 12.90
N GLU A 219 -1.95 16.07 13.96
CA GLU A 219 -1.05 16.76 14.86
C GLU A 219 0.29 17.06 14.18
N MET A 220 0.84 18.23 14.47
CA MET A 220 2.11 18.71 13.96
C MET A 220 3.10 18.77 15.12
N VAL A 221 4.30 18.25 14.91
CA VAL A 221 5.38 18.21 15.91
C VAL A 221 6.42 19.28 15.56
N GLY A 222 6.62 20.22 16.48
CA GLY A 222 7.55 21.36 16.32
C GLY A 222 8.97 20.92 15.98
N GLU A 223 9.51 19.97 16.74
CA GLU A 223 10.88 19.46 16.59
C GLU A 223 11.12 18.80 15.23
N LEU A 224 10.10 18.13 14.68
CA LEU A 224 10.18 17.48 13.37
C LEU A 224 9.86 18.44 12.22
N ASN A 225 9.32 19.62 12.53
CA ASN A 225 8.74 20.57 11.59
C ASN A 225 7.79 19.87 10.58
N SER A 226 7.04 18.88 11.06
CA SER A 226 6.18 18.00 10.25
C SER A 226 5.13 17.31 11.13
N ALA A 227 4.23 16.53 10.53
CA ALA A 227 3.28 15.72 11.29
C ALA A 227 3.97 14.58 12.06
N THR A 228 3.24 14.00 13.01
CA THR A 228 3.68 12.79 13.72
C THR A 228 4.03 11.66 12.74
N ARG A 229 5.00 10.81 13.14
CA ARG A 229 5.55 9.73 12.31
C ARG A 229 5.11 8.33 12.73
N ASP A 230 4.14 8.25 13.63
CA ASP A 230 3.47 7.05 14.15
C ASP A 230 2.41 6.46 13.20
N HIS A 231 2.20 7.09 12.04
CA HIS A 231 1.14 6.75 11.12
C HIS A 231 1.29 5.41 10.39
N LEU A 232 2.48 4.81 10.32
CA LEU A 232 2.72 3.56 9.58
C LEU A 232 2.72 2.36 10.54
N LYS A 233 1.69 1.53 10.48
CA LYS A 233 1.65 0.25 11.21
C LYS A 233 2.32 -0.86 10.41
N ILE A 234 3.32 -1.49 11.02
CA ILE A 234 4.01 -2.66 10.49
C ILE A 234 3.48 -3.89 11.22
N PRO A 235 3.02 -4.95 10.52
CA PRO A 235 2.68 -6.22 11.16
C PRO A 235 3.88 -6.77 11.91
N GLU A 236 3.65 -7.18 13.16
CA GLU A 236 4.62 -7.99 13.90
C GLU A 236 4.76 -9.36 13.22
N SER A 237 5.94 -9.98 13.38
CA SER A 237 6.14 -11.35 12.94
C SER A 237 5.05 -12.22 13.55
N PRO A 238 4.42 -13.16 12.83
CA PRO A 238 3.66 -14.21 13.48
C PRO A 238 4.65 -14.97 14.35
N VAL A 239 4.68 -14.66 15.65
CA VAL A 239 5.29 -15.54 16.64
C VAL A 239 4.42 -16.79 16.59
N VAL A 240 4.91 -17.80 15.88
CA VAL A 240 4.38 -19.15 15.98
C VAL A 240 4.66 -19.54 17.42
N PHE A 241 3.66 -19.48 18.29
CA PHE A 241 3.74 -20.15 19.59
C PHE A 241 3.80 -21.64 19.29
N MET A 242 5.01 -22.18 19.11
CA MET A 242 5.26 -23.60 19.34
C MET A 242 5.22 -23.80 20.86
N SER A 243 4.02 -23.77 21.43
CA SER A 243 3.79 -24.32 22.76
C SER A 243 3.50 -25.81 22.60
N ASP A 244 4.45 -26.59 23.13
CA ASP A 244 4.24 -27.91 23.72
C ASP A 244 3.82 -29.06 22.80
N LEU A 245 4.83 -29.65 22.15
CA LEU A 245 4.96 -31.11 22.10
C LEU A 245 6.41 -31.49 22.42
N ASN A 246 6.80 -31.29 23.68
CA ASN A 246 7.86 -32.09 24.29
C ASN A 246 7.17 -33.14 25.17
N GLU A 247 6.74 -34.25 24.56
CA GLU A 247 6.42 -35.46 25.30
C GLU A 247 7.36 -36.58 24.88
N LYS A 248 8.36 -36.77 25.75
CA LYS A 248 9.05 -38.01 26.13
C LYS A 248 9.53 -38.95 25.02
N LEU A 249 10.85 -38.95 24.81
CA LEU A 249 11.58 -40.18 24.46
C LEU A 249 11.33 -41.25 25.55
N PRO A 250 10.97 -42.49 25.19
CA PRO A 250 11.12 -43.63 26.08
C PRO A 250 12.57 -44.13 26.08
N GLU A 251 13.06 -44.47 27.27
CA GLU A 251 14.32 -45.16 27.54
C GLU A 251 14.48 -46.46 26.74
N GLU A 252 15.71 -46.70 26.29
CA GLU A 252 16.19 -47.96 25.74
C GLU A 252 16.25 -49.02 26.85
N THR A 253 15.64 -50.19 26.61
CA THR A 253 16.01 -51.44 27.29
C THR A 253 16.15 -52.56 26.26
N GLU A 254 17.25 -53.31 26.37
CA GLU A 254 17.81 -54.27 25.42
C GLU A 254 16.92 -55.51 25.12
N ALA A 255 17.27 -56.17 24.00
CA ALA A 255 16.59 -57.23 23.25
C ALA A 255 16.46 -58.61 23.96
N PRO A 256 15.78 -59.62 23.37
CA PRO A 256 16.42 -60.44 22.31
C PRO A 256 15.48 -60.92 21.16
N GLU A 257 16.09 -61.30 20.03
CA GLU A 257 15.45 -61.96 18.87
C GLU A 257 14.91 -63.38 19.22
N PRO A 258 14.00 -63.99 18.42
CA PRO A 258 14.47 -64.78 17.26
C PRO A 258 13.53 -64.87 16.02
N ASN A 259 14.19 -64.99 14.86
CA ASN A 259 13.97 -65.94 13.76
C ASN A 259 12.74 -65.90 12.82
N ALA A 260 13.09 -65.93 11.52
CA ALA A 260 12.61 -66.82 10.45
C ALA A 260 11.40 -66.40 9.57
N SER A 261 11.78 -65.99 8.34
CA SER A 261 11.41 -66.64 7.06
C SER A 261 10.07 -66.35 6.35
N THR A 262 10.26 -66.05 5.06
CA THR A 262 9.52 -66.50 3.84
C THR A 262 8.52 -65.55 3.16
N SER A 263 8.99 -64.97 2.05
CA SER A 263 8.42 -64.98 0.68
C SER A 263 6.95 -64.61 0.41
N THR A 264 6.74 -63.65 -0.51
CA THR A 264 6.14 -63.78 -1.88
C THR A 264 5.39 -62.50 -2.31
N ALA A 265 5.61 -62.06 -3.55
CA ALA A 265 4.72 -61.19 -4.35
C ALA A 265 3.60 -62.06 -5.01
N PRO A 266 2.60 -61.59 -5.81
CA PRO A 266 2.45 -60.29 -6.50
C PRO A 266 0.99 -59.72 -6.66
N MET A 267 0.91 -58.52 -7.25
CA MET A 267 -0.02 -57.95 -8.27
C MET A 267 -1.58 -58.15 -8.34
N GLU A 268 -2.21 -57.06 -8.82
CA GLU A 268 -3.47 -56.88 -9.61
C GLU A 268 -4.86 -56.88 -8.94
N SER A 269 -5.56 -55.73 -8.95
CA SER A 269 -6.67 -55.31 -9.86
C SER A 269 -8.04 -55.44 -9.16
N SER A 270 -8.94 -54.46 -9.17
CA SER A 270 -9.87 -54.24 -10.28
C SER A 270 -10.84 -53.08 -9.97
N ALA A 271 -11.45 -52.58 -11.04
CA ALA A 271 -12.26 -51.37 -11.20
C ALA A 271 -13.59 -51.33 -10.41
N SER A 272 -14.19 -50.14 -10.27
CA SER A 272 -15.44 -49.77 -10.97
C SER A 272 -15.99 -48.39 -10.58
N ARG A 273 -16.30 -47.59 -11.61
CA ARG A 273 -17.24 -46.44 -11.62
C ARG A 273 -18.70 -46.96 -11.72
N PRO A 274 -19.74 -46.22 -11.28
CA PRO A 274 -20.46 -45.27 -12.17
C PRO A 274 -20.91 -43.96 -11.44
N SER A 275 -20.85 -42.78 -12.08
CA SER A 275 -21.91 -42.08 -12.85
C SER A 275 -23.00 -41.35 -12.01
N LEU A 276 -22.90 -40.00 -12.02
CA LEU A 276 -23.92 -38.91 -12.07
C LEU A 276 -25.43 -39.28 -12.12
N PRO A 277 -26.39 -38.40 -11.68
CA PRO A 277 -26.43 -36.98 -12.10
C PRO A 277 -27.00 -35.91 -11.13
N CYS A 278 -26.83 -34.69 -11.61
CA CYS A 278 -27.28 -33.38 -11.15
C CYS A 278 -28.82 -33.22 -11.19
N GLN A 279 -29.42 -32.54 -10.19
CA GLN A 279 -30.69 -31.81 -10.33
C GLN A 279 -30.69 -30.54 -9.47
N GLN A 280 -31.20 -29.46 -10.07
CA GLN A 280 -31.53 -28.17 -9.46
C GLN A 280 -32.74 -28.29 -8.52
N PRO A 281 -33.11 -27.20 -7.84
CA PRO A 281 -34.51 -26.79 -7.99
C PRO A 281 -34.69 -25.31 -8.28
N GLU A 282 -35.66 -25.07 -9.16
CA GLU A 282 -36.37 -23.82 -9.36
C GLU A 282 -37.44 -23.67 -8.27
N GLY A 283 -37.70 -22.44 -7.82
CA GLY A 283 -38.76 -22.12 -6.87
C GLY A 283 -39.30 -20.72 -7.12
N TYR A 284 -40.40 -20.67 -7.86
CA TYR A 284 -41.23 -19.49 -8.12
C TYR A 284 -42.24 -19.31 -6.98
N GLY A 285 -42.49 -18.09 -6.55
CA GLY A 285 -43.55 -17.76 -5.58
C GLY A 285 -43.69 -16.25 -5.42
N GLY A 286 -44.68 -15.66 -6.11
CA GLY A 286 -45.07 -14.27 -5.95
C GLY A 286 -46.22 -14.10 -4.95
N TRP A 287 -46.39 -12.89 -4.42
CA TRP A 287 -47.65 -12.33 -3.91
C TRP A 287 -47.68 -10.81 -4.15
N LEU A 288 -48.72 -10.38 -4.87
CA LEU A 288 -49.44 -9.10 -4.87
C LEU A 288 -50.08 -8.87 -3.47
N ASP A 289 -50.59 -7.73 -2.99
CA ASP A 289 -51.00 -6.39 -3.46
C ASP A 289 -51.10 -5.48 -2.20
N ASP A 290 -51.06 -4.16 -2.44
CA ASP A 290 -51.64 -2.96 -1.76
C ASP A 290 -50.67 -1.77 -1.71
#